data_AF-A0A2A5HWA2-F1
#
_entry.id   AF-A0A2A5HWA2-F1
#
_cell.length_a   1.000
_cell.length_b   1.000
_cell.length_c   1.000
_cell.angle_alpha   90.00
_cell.angle_beta   90.00
_cell.angle_gamma   90.00
#
_symmetry.space_group_name_H-M   'P 1'
#
loop_
_entity.id
_entity.type
_entity.pdbx_description
1 polymer ?
#
loop_
_entity_poly.entity_id
_entity_poly.type
_entity_poly.pdbx_seq_one_letter_code
_entity_poly.pdbx_strand_id
1 'polypeptide(L)' 'MSLPLRFEKVKALLRSPKYSEKTITEIYYQVEFNSKSVFSTFFKRMVDMTSSQYRENTEPQAAEKNKGTL' A
#
# COMPACT_ATOMS: atom_id res chain seq x y z
N MET A 1 -0.97 17.67 3.42
CA MET A 1 0.26 16.94 3.87
C MET A 1 1.25 16.78 2.69
N SER A 2 2.58 16.77 2.90
CA SER A 2 3.54 16.58 1.78
C SER A 2 3.55 15.13 1.25
N LEU A 3 3.97 14.91 -0.01
CA LEU A 3 4.00 13.57 -0.63
C LEU A 3 4.84 12.54 0.16
N PRO A 4 6.07 12.86 0.63
CA PRO A 4 6.87 11.92 1.43
C PRO A 4 6.19 11.53 2.75
N LEU A 5 5.60 12.50 3.46
CA LEU A 5 4.89 12.24 4.71
C LEU A 5 3.64 11.38 4.50
N ARG A 6 2.91 11.61 3.41
CA ARG A 6 1.78 10.76 3.01
C ARG A 6 2.23 9.33 2.77
N PHE A 7 3.35 9.14 2.09
CA PHE A 7 3.87 7.81 1.78
C PHE A 7 4.27 7.02 3.04
N GLU A 8 4.98 7.64 3.97
CA GLU A 8 5.32 7.00 5.26
C GLU A 8 4.06 6.63 6.04
N LYS A 9 3.06 7.51 6.08
CA LYS A 9 1.79 7.24 6.73
C LYS A 9 1.05 6.06 6.09
N VAL A 10 1.02 5.97 4.75
CA VAL A 10 0.43 4.80 4.05
C VAL A 10 1.13 3.51 4.47
N LYS A 11 2.47 3.47 4.46
CA LYS A 11 3.22 2.27 4.86
C LYS A 11 2.90 1.85 6.30
N ALA A 12 2.78 2.82 7.21
CA ALA A 12 2.41 2.55 8.61
C ALA A 12 0.98 2.00 8.72
N LEU A 13 0.02 2.55 7.97
CA LEU A 13 -1.37 2.07 7.95
C LEU A 13 -1.48 0.65 7.38
N LEU A 14 -0.75 0.35 6.30
CA LEU A 14 -0.77 -0.98 5.67
C LEU A 14 -0.17 -2.08 6.58
N ARG A 15 0.80 -1.72 7.43
CA ARG A 15 1.49 -2.66 8.35
C ARG A 15 0.79 -2.83 9.69
N SER A 16 -0.11 -1.91 10.06
CA SER A 16 -0.69 -1.88 11.39
C SER A 16 -1.82 -2.91 11.53
N PRO A 17 -1.75 -3.85 12.49
CA PRO A 17 -2.83 -4.82 12.73
C PRO A 17 -4.18 -4.15 13.02
N LYS A 18 -4.16 -2.97 13.66
CA LYS A 18 -5.37 -2.14 13.91
C LYS A 18 -6.11 -1.72 12.63
N TYR A 19 -5.45 -1.76 11.48
CA TYR A 19 -5.98 -1.34 10.19
C TYR A 19 -6.11 -2.52 9.21
N SER A 20 -5.95 -3.76 9.66
CA SER A 20 -6.10 -4.95 8.82
C SER A 20 -7.50 -5.06 8.21
N GLU A 21 -8.54 -4.66 8.95
CA GLU A 21 -9.92 -4.68 8.45
C GLU A 21 -10.21 -3.54 7.46
N LYS A 22 -9.38 -2.49 7.42
CA LYS A 22 -9.58 -1.40 6.48
C LYS A 22 -9.21 -1.81 5.07
N THR A 23 -10.03 -1.40 4.12
CA THR A 23 -9.72 -1.56 2.70
C THR A 23 -8.58 -0.63 2.29
N ILE A 24 -7.86 -1.00 1.22
CA ILE A 24 -6.87 -0.12 0.59
C ILE A 24 -7.50 1.23 0.19
N THR A 25 -8.78 1.23 -0.17
CA THR A 25 -9.55 2.44 -0.50
C THR A 25 -9.64 3.41 0.67
N GLU A 26 -10.02 2.92 1.85
CA GLU A 26 -10.09 3.75 3.04
C GLU A 26 -8.72 4.26 3.49
N ILE A 27 -7.65 3.49 3.22
CA ILE A 27 -6.28 3.87 3.55
C ILE A 27 -5.82 5.04 2.67
N TYR A 28 -6.02 4.99 1.35
CA TYR A 28 -5.55 6.09 0.49
C TYR A 28 -6.39 7.37 0.64
N TYR A 29 -7.67 7.27 1.00
CA TYR A 29 -8.45 8.47 1.34
C TYR A 29 -7.96 9.14 2.64
N GLN A 30 -7.51 8.37 3.63
CA GLN A 30 -6.94 8.90 4.89
C GLN A 30 -5.62 9.67 4.73
N VAL A 31 -4.98 9.53 3.57
CA VAL A 31 -3.76 10.26 3.22
C VAL A 31 -3.98 11.21 2.04
N GLU A 32 -5.22 11.64 1.81
CA GLU A 32 -5.57 12.69 0.84
C GLU A 32 -5.23 12.35 -0.62
N PHE A 33 -5.30 11.08 -1.02
CA PHE A 33 -5.37 10.72 -2.43
C PHE A 33 -6.83 10.77 -2.90
N ASN A 34 -7.08 11.54 -3.96
CA ASN A 34 -8.43 11.71 -4.51
C ASN A 34 -8.80 10.64 -5.53
N SER A 35 -7.86 9.78 -5.94
CA SER A 35 -8.15 8.69 -6.86
C SER A 35 -7.27 7.46 -6.63
N LYS A 36 -7.89 6.29 -6.85
CA LYS A 36 -7.21 4.99 -6.83
C LYS A 36 -6.07 4.91 -7.85
N SER A 37 -6.27 5.42 -9.07
CA SER A 37 -5.26 5.33 -10.14
C SER A 37 -4.00 6.13 -9.80
N VAL A 38 -4.16 7.34 -9.27
CA VAL A 38 -3.03 8.17 -8.82
C VAL A 38 -2.30 7.50 -7.66
N PHE A 39 -3.04 6.97 -6.68
CA PHE A 39 -2.47 6.24 -5.55
C PHE A 39 -1.69 5.00 -6.00
N SER A 40 -2.29 4.11 -6.79
CA SER A 40 -1.65 2.87 -7.23
C SER A 40 -0.39 3.11 -8.06
N THR A 41 -0.44 4.10 -8.96
CA THR A 41 0.73 4.46 -9.79
C THR A 41 1.85 5.05 -8.94
N PHE A 42 1.51 5.97 -8.02
CA PHE A 42 2.47 6.55 -7.08
C PHE A 42 3.12 5.47 -6.21
N PHE A 43 2.31 4.61 -5.59
CA PHE A 43 2.81 3.58 -4.68
C PHE A 43 3.74 2.60 -5.39
N LYS A 44 3.33 2.12 -6.58
CA LYS A 44 4.17 1.23 -7.39
C LYS A 44 5.49 1.89 -7.79
N ARG A 45 5.52 3.17 -8.13
CA ARG A 45 6.77 3.89 -8.43
C ARG A 45 7.71 4.05 -7.23
N MET A 46 7.17 4.02 -6.02
CA MET A 46 7.97 4.22 -4.80
C MET A 46 8.59 2.92 -4.27
N VAL A 47 7.94 1.76 -4.47
CA VAL A 47 8.36 0.47 -3.88
C VAL A 47 8.30 -0.71 -4.85
N ASP A 48 8.07 -0.47 -6.13
CA ASP A 48 7.98 -1.47 -7.21
C ASP A 48 6.94 -2.59 -6.98
N MET A 49 5.97 -2.36 -6.10
CA MET A 49 4.87 -3.29 -5.80
C MET A 49 3.56 -2.56 -5.56
N THR A 50 2.45 -3.28 -5.66
CA THR A 50 1.12 -2.73 -5.34
C THR A 50 0.93 -2.61 -3.84
N SER A 51 0.05 -1.71 -3.39
CA SER A 51 -0.28 -1.55 -1.97
C SER A 51 -0.89 -2.81 -1.34
N SER A 52 -1.60 -3.63 -2.11
CA SER A 52 -2.14 -4.92 -1.65
C SER A 52 -1.02 -5.92 -1.41
N GLN A 53 -0.11 -6.09 -2.38
CA GLN A 53 1.08 -6.94 -2.23
C GLN A 53 1.95 -6.49 -1.06
N TYR A 54 2.12 -5.17 -0.88
CA TYR A 54 2.89 -4.64 0.23
C TYR A 54 2.28 -4.98 1.58
N ARG A 55 0.93 -4.96 1.69
CA ARG A 55 0.21 -5.34 2.91
C ARG A 55 0.34 -6.84 3.19
N GLU A 56 0.13 -7.69 2.18
CA GLU A 56 0.28 -9.14 2.28
C GLU A 56 1.69 -9.53 2.73
N ASN A 57 2.73 -8.91 2.15
CA ASN A 57 4.12 -9.14 2.53
C ASN A 57 4.48 -8.71 3.96
N THR A 58 3.62 -7.93 4.63
CA THR A 58 3.85 -7.46 6.00
C THR A 58 3.05 -8.24 7.04
N GLU A 59 2.16 -9.15 6.61
CA GLU A 59 1.61 -10.18 7.48
C GLU A 59 2.64 -11.32 7.63
N PRO A 60 2.80 -11.92 8.83
CA PRO A 60 3.74 -13.02 9.06
C PRO A 60 3.38 -14.35 8.36
N GLN A 61 2.68 -14.35 7.21
CA GLN A 61 2.28 -15.58 6.53
C GLN A 61 2.48 -15.53 5.01
N ALA A 62 3.24 -16.53 4.54
CA ALA A 62 3.39 -17.05 3.17
C ALA A 62 4.35 -16.32 2.22
N ALA A 63 5.59 -16.81 2.24
CA ALA A 63 6.52 -16.84 1.13
C ALA A 63 5.85 -17.10 -0.25
N GLU A 64 6.43 -16.45 -1.27
CA GLU A 64 6.62 -17.00 -2.61
C GLU A 64 5.35 -17.23 -3.47
N LYS A 65 4.87 -16.18 -4.16
CA LYS A 65 4.20 -16.36 -5.46
C LYS A 65 4.55 -15.30 -6.51
N ASN A 66 5.25 -15.79 -7.54
CA ASN A 66 5.27 -15.35 -8.93
C ASN A 66 6.02 -14.05 -9.28
N LYS A 67 7.33 -14.20 -9.52
CA LYS A 67 7.95 -13.59 -10.70
C LYS A 67 7.30 -14.19 -11.94
N GLY A 68 6.53 -13.39 -12.66
CA GLY A 68 6.02 -13.82 -13.95
C GLY A 68 5.08 -12.79 -14.54
N THR A 69 5.61 -11.91 -15.39
CA THR A 69 5.03 -11.69 -16.72
C THR A 69 6.10 -11.08 -17.64
N LEU A 70 6.56 -11.94 -18.57
CA LEU A 70 7.22 -11.72 -19.88
C LEU A 70 8.38 -10.72 -19.97
#